data_AF-A0A9E6AA45-F1
#
_entry.id   AF-A0A9E6AA45-F1
#
_cell.length_a   1.000
_cell.length_b   1.000
_cell.length_c   1.000
_cell.angle_alpha   90.00
_cell.angle_beta   90.00
_cell.angle_gamma   90.00
#
_symmetry.space_group_name_H-M   'P 1'
#
loop_
_entity.id
_entity.type
_entity.pdbx_description
1 polymer ?
#
loop_
_entity_poly.entity_id
_entity_poly.type
_entity_poly.pdbx_seq_one_letter_code
_entity_poly.pdbx_strand_id
1 'polypeptide(L)'
;DFVAENASPTALLDLVSRVWTMTSALGFEALLREIPVTTLGTPFYAGWGLTEDRDLHPDAKARRIARPNLDALTHATLIAYPRYFDPITRSACSAEVIVDRLASNAVPARPPAHRALSKLQGLFASQSWLWR
;
A
#
# COMPACT_ATOMS: atom_id res chain seq x y z
N ASP A 1 4.61 28.00 2.85
CA ASP A 1 4.29 26.60 2.52
C ASP A 1 4.70 26.33 1.07
N PHE A 2 4.90 25.07 0.70
CA PHE A 2 5.30 24.66 -0.65
C PHE A 2 4.44 23.47 -1.07
N VAL A 3 3.90 23.51 -2.29
CA VAL A 3 3.09 22.43 -2.86
C VAL A 3 3.88 21.79 -3.99
N ALA A 4 4.23 20.52 -3.83
CA ALA A 4 4.93 19.74 -4.85
C ALA A 4 3.92 19.13 -5.83
N GLU A 5 3.72 19.78 -6.98
CA GLU A 5 2.86 19.26 -8.05
C GLU A 5 3.62 18.30 -8.98
N ASN A 6 2.95 17.25 -9.45
CA ASN A 6 3.51 16.25 -10.39
C ASN A 6 4.84 15.63 -9.93
N ALA A 7 5.09 15.60 -8.62
CA ALA A 7 6.31 15.04 -8.04
C ALA A 7 6.11 13.58 -7.65
N SER A 8 7.20 12.80 -7.70
CA SER A 8 7.23 11.43 -7.16
C SER A 8 7.17 11.48 -5.63
N PRO A 9 6.14 10.89 -4.98
CA PRO A 9 6.06 10.87 -3.52
C PRO A 9 7.27 10.17 -2.89
N THR A 10 7.76 9.10 -3.53
CA THR A 10 8.94 8.36 -3.07
C THR A 10 10.19 9.23 -3.06
N ALA A 11 10.40 10.06 -4.09
CA ALA A 11 11.55 10.97 -4.14
C ALA A 11 11.45 12.09 -3.09
N LEU A 12 10.22 12.51 -2.75
CA LEU A 12 10.00 13.51 -1.70
C LEU A 12 10.28 12.96 -0.30
N LEU A 13 10.10 11.65 -0.07
CA LEU A 13 10.41 11.03 1.22
C LEU A 13 11.89 11.22 1.59
N ASP A 14 12.80 11.22 0.61
CA ASP A 14 14.24 11.42 0.85
C ASP A 14 14.59 12.86 1.27
N LEU A 15 13.64 13.80 1.16
CA LEU A 15 13.85 15.22 1.42
C LEU A 15 13.15 15.72 2.70
N VAL A 16 12.34 14.87 3.35
CA VAL A 16 11.56 15.26 4.52
C VAL A 16 12.09 14.62 5.80
N SER A 17 12.03 15.36 6.90
CA SER A 17 12.39 14.85 8.22
C SER A 17 11.24 14.13 8.94
N ARG A 18 10.00 14.28 8.46
CA ARG A 18 8.79 13.69 9.05
C ARG A 18 7.64 13.69 8.04
N VAL A 19 6.77 12.68 8.14
CA VAL A 19 5.52 12.59 7.36
C VAL A 19 4.30 12.73 8.27
N TRP A 20 3.36 13.56 7.87
CA TRP A 20 2.02 13.64 8.46
C TRP A 20 1.00 13.09 7.48
N THR A 21 0.12 12.20 7.94
CA THR A 21 -0.85 11.52 7.07
C THR A 21 -2.13 11.19 7.83
N MET A 22 -3.25 11.11 7.13
CA MET A 22 -4.50 10.61 7.71
C MET A 22 -4.51 9.08 7.67
N THR A 23 -4.59 8.49 6.48
CA THR A 23 -4.64 7.03 6.28
C THR A 23 -3.88 6.53 5.05
N SER A 24 -3.05 7.39 4.43
CA SER A 24 -2.34 7.04 3.19
C SER A 24 -1.32 5.92 3.41
N ALA A 25 -1.16 5.03 2.42
CA ALA A 25 -0.10 4.01 2.42
C ALA A 25 1.31 4.64 2.41
N LEU A 26 1.45 5.90 1.96
CA LEU A 26 2.70 6.63 1.99
C LEU A 26 3.30 6.74 3.41
N GLY A 27 2.45 6.76 4.45
CA GLY A 27 2.94 6.74 5.83
C GLY A 27 3.62 5.41 6.17
N PHE A 28 3.16 4.29 5.63
CA PHE A 28 3.86 3.02 5.81
C PHE A 28 5.18 3.00 5.03
N GLU A 29 5.20 3.54 3.80
CA GLU A 29 6.43 3.68 3.03
C GLU A 29 7.48 4.57 3.71
N ALA A 30 7.04 5.58 4.44
CA ALA A 30 7.90 6.44 5.25
C ALA A 30 8.47 5.68 6.46
N LEU A 31 7.66 4.85 7.13
CA LEU A 31 8.16 3.97 8.21
C LEU A 31 9.24 3.01 7.72
N LEU A 32 9.06 2.40 6.53
CA LEU A 32 10.07 1.52 5.91
C LEU A 32 11.41 2.24 5.64
N ARG A 33 11.39 3.57 5.55
CA ARG A 33 12.58 4.43 5.39
C ARG A 33 13.07 5.01 6.71
N GLU A 34 12.53 4.54 7.84
CA GLU A 34 12.82 5.03 9.18
C GLU A 34 12.53 6.52 9.38
N ILE A 35 11.66 7.10 8.55
CA ILE A 35 11.21 8.49 8.68
C ILE A 35 10.12 8.53 9.75
N PRO A 36 10.20 9.44 10.74
CA PRO A 36 9.14 9.63 11.73
C PRO A 36 7.79 9.91 11.07
N VAL A 37 6.73 9.23 11.53
CA VAL A 37 5.37 9.38 10.99
C VAL A 37 4.39 9.78 12.08
N THR A 38 3.59 10.81 11.80
CA THR A 38 2.45 11.23 12.61
C THR A 38 1.16 10.91 11.87
N THR A 39 0.24 10.17 12.51
CA THR A 39 -1.05 9.82 11.91
C THR A 39 -2.20 10.60 12.54
N LEU A 40 -3.01 11.22 11.71
CA LEU A 40 -4.26 11.92 12.06
C LEU A 40 -5.51 11.03 11.86
N GLY A 41 -5.31 9.74 11.68
CA GLY A 41 -6.38 8.75 11.53
C GLY A 41 -5.92 7.40 12.05
N THR A 42 -6.60 6.33 11.60
CA THR A 42 -6.34 4.96 12.07
C THR A 42 -5.95 4.01 10.92
N PRO A 43 -4.86 4.26 10.18
CA PRO A 43 -4.37 3.33 9.16
C PRO A 43 -3.91 2.01 9.79
N PHE A 44 -3.67 0.98 8.97
CA PHE A 44 -3.29 -0.36 9.46
C PHE A 44 -1.98 -0.36 10.26
N TYR A 45 -1.07 0.57 9.99
CA TYR A 45 0.25 0.71 10.62
C TYR A 45 0.27 1.61 11.87
N ALA A 46 -0.83 2.30 12.21
CA ALA A 46 -0.94 3.12 13.42
C ALA A 46 -1.24 2.29 14.68
N GLY A 47 -0.97 2.80 15.87
CA GLY A 47 -1.35 2.14 17.13
C GLY A 47 -0.45 1.00 17.59
N TRP A 48 0.63 0.72 16.86
CA TRP A 48 1.59 -0.35 17.18
C TRP A 48 2.84 0.16 17.89
N GLY A 49 2.95 1.48 18.14
CA GLY A 49 4.11 2.11 18.77
C GLY A 49 5.22 2.54 17.80
N LEU A 50 5.00 2.42 16.49
CA LEU A 50 5.94 2.85 15.43
C LEU A 50 5.61 4.25 14.88
N THR A 51 4.46 4.81 15.26
CA THR A 51 3.94 6.09 14.80
C THR A 51 3.55 6.96 15.99
N GLU A 52 3.51 8.26 15.76
CA GLU A 52 2.87 9.20 16.67
C GLU A 52 1.39 9.35 16.28
N ASP A 53 0.51 8.67 17.03
CA ASP A 53 -0.92 8.62 16.70
C ASP A 53 -1.69 9.75 17.40
N ARG A 54 -2.18 10.74 16.63
CA ARG A 54 -2.91 11.89 17.17
C ARG A 54 -4.42 11.66 17.28
N ASP A 55 -5.00 10.82 16.42
CA ASP A 55 -6.43 10.52 16.40
C ASP A 55 -6.69 9.02 16.22
N LEU A 56 -6.05 8.21 17.07
CA LEU A 56 -6.24 6.76 17.04
C LEU A 56 -7.62 6.40 17.61
N HIS A 57 -8.43 5.75 16.78
CA HIS A 57 -9.77 5.32 17.17
C HIS A 57 -9.72 4.42 18.44
N PRO A 58 -10.62 4.62 19.43
CA PRO A 58 -10.61 3.86 20.68
C PRO A 58 -10.59 2.33 20.50
N ASP A 59 -11.39 1.80 19.56
CA ASP A 59 -11.41 0.36 19.28
C ASP A 59 -10.09 -0.18 18.71
N ALA A 60 -9.39 0.63 17.93
CA ALA A 60 -8.07 0.25 17.44
C ALA A 60 -7.06 0.29 18.59
N LYS A 61 -7.11 1.32 19.43
CA LYS A 61 -6.27 1.42 20.64
C LYS A 61 -6.46 0.22 21.57
N ALA A 62 -7.70 -0.25 21.74
CA ALA A 62 -8.03 -1.41 22.57
C ALA A 62 -7.51 -2.74 21.99
N ARG A 63 -7.49 -2.89 20.65
CA ARG A 63 -7.06 -4.14 19.97
C ARG A 63 -5.57 -4.18 19.63
N ARG A 64 -4.94 -3.03 19.39
CA ARG A 64 -3.53 -2.91 18.98
C ARG A 64 -2.61 -2.81 20.19
N ILE A 65 -2.63 -3.87 21.01
CA ILE A 65 -1.83 -3.96 22.25
C ILE A 65 -0.41 -4.45 22.03
N ALA A 66 -0.15 -5.17 20.93
CA ALA A 66 1.18 -5.63 20.56
C ALA A 66 2.10 -4.45 20.23
N ARG A 67 3.42 -4.65 20.38
CA ARG A 67 4.47 -3.67 20.07
C ARG A 67 5.51 -4.28 19.13
N PRO A 68 5.12 -4.61 17.88
CA PRO A 68 6.07 -5.12 16.90
C PRO A 68 7.13 -4.07 16.60
N ASN A 69 8.35 -4.52 16.32
CA ASN A 69 9.32 -3.68 15.62
C ASN A 69 8.91 -3.54 14.14
N LEU A 70 9.62 -2.69 13.39
CA LEU A 70 9.33 -2.42 12.00
C LEU A 70 9.36 -3.70 11.14
N ASP A 71 10.35 -4.57 11.35
CA ASP A 71 10.48 -5.83 10.61
C ASP A 71 9.27 -6.76 10.82
N ALA A 72 8.81 -6.90 12.07
CA ALA A 72 7.67 -7.74 12.39
C ALA A 72 6.37 -7.19 11.78
N LEU A 73 6.16 -5.87 11.80
CA LEU A 73 5.03 -5.25 11.13
C LEU A 73 5.12 -5.46 9.61
N THR A 74 6.30 -5.25 9.04
CA THR A 74 6.56 -5.41 7.59
C THR A 74 6.29 -6.83 7.14
N HIS A 75 6.81 -7.84 7.85
CA HIS A 75 6.53 -9.24 7.59
C HIS A 75 5.03 -9.53 7.68
N ALA A 76 4.35 -9.06 8.73
CA ALA A 76 2.91 -9.26 8.86
C ALA A 76 2.13 -8.69 7.67
N THR A 77 2.50 -7.49 7.20
CA THR A 77 1.71 -6.74 6.22
C THR A 77 2.07 -7.03 4.76
N LEU A 78 3.31 -7.41 4.49
CA LEU A 78 3.82 -7.64 3.13
C LEU A 78 4.14 -9.10 2.85
N ILE A 79 4.18 -9.99 3.85
CA ILE A 79 4.54 -11.41 3.63
C ILE A 79 3.41 -12.31 4.10
N ALA A 80 3.01 -12.22 5.36
CA ALA A 80 2.05 -13.16 5.95
C ALA A 80 0.60 -12.87 5.56
N TYR A 81 0.20 -11.59 5.46
CA TYR A 81 -1.17 -11.20 5.15
C TYR A 81 -1.57 -11.32 3.68
N PRO A 82 -0.80 -10.78 2.71
CA PRO A 82 -1.17 -10.82 1.30
C PRO A 82 -0.81 -12.16 0.63
N ARG A 83 -1.39 -12.41 -0.55
CA ARG A 83 -0.98 -13.49 -1.45
C ARG A 83 -0.48 -12.89 -2.75
N TYR A 84 0.61 -13.42 -3.28
CA TYR A 84 1.23 -12.94 -4.51
C TYR A 84 1.03 -13.91 -5.66
N PHE A 85 0.91 -13.36 -6.86
CA PHE A 85 0.72 -14.11 -8.10
C PHE A 85 1.80 -13.67 -9.10
N ASP A 86 2.61 -14.62 -9.56
CA ASP A 86 3.66 -14.35 -10.55
C ASP A 86 3.03 -14.35 -11.95
N PRO A 87 3.02 -13.21 -12.67
CA PRO A 87 2.44 -13.13 -14.00
C PRO A 87 3.22 -13.94 -15.04
N ILE A 88 4.46 -14.34 -14.77
CA ILE A 88 5.28 -15.12 -15.69
C ILE A 88 4.96 -16.61 -15.57
N THR A 89 5.07 -17.18 -14.36
CA THR A 89 4.77 -18.61 -14.11
C THR A 89 3.28 -18.89 -13.94
N ARG A 90 2.44 -17.85 -13.85
CA ARG A 90 0.99 -17.92 -13.67
C ARG A 90 0.58 -18.72 -12.43
N SER A 91 1.37 -18.64 -11.38
CA SER A 91 1.21 -19.42 -10.16
C SER A 91 1.34 -18.55 -8.90
N ALA A 92 0.90 -19.08 -7.76
CA ALA A 92 1.17 -18.44 -6.48
C ALA A 92 2.69 -18.35 -6.25
N CYS A 93 3.14 -17.25 -5.66
CA CYS A 93 4.55 -17.00 -5.37
C CYS A 93 4.71 -16.25 -4.05
N SER A 94 5.97 -16.08 -3.62
CA SER A 94 6.33 -15.29 -2.46
C SER A 94 6.44 -13.80 -2.79
N ALA A 95 6.53 -12.95 -1.76
CA ALA A 95 6.69 -11.51 -1.94
C ALA A 95 7.99 -11.17 -2.67
N GLU A 96 9.08 -11.89 -2.35
CA GLU A 96 10.42 -11.72 -2.89
C GLU A 96 10.43 -11.92 -4.41
N VAL A 97 9.72 -12.94 -4.91
CA VAL A 97 9.60 -13.17 -6.36
C VAL A 97 9.02 -11.94 -7.06
N ILE A 98 7.96 -11.33 -6.50
CA ILE A 98 7.34 -10.14 -7.10
C ILE A 98 8.23 -8.91 -7.01
N VAL A 99 8.93 -8.73 -5.89
CA VAL A 99 9.92 -7.66 -5.74
C VAL A 99 10.99 -7.79 -6.82
N ASP A 100 11.54 -8.99 -7.03
CA ASP A 100 12.53 -9.25 -8.07
C ASP A 100 11.99 -8.96 -9.47
N ARG A 101 10.75 -9.39 -9.78
CA ARG A 101 10.12 -9.09 -11.08
C ARG A 101 9.97 -7.59 -11.32
N LEU A 102 9.57 -6.84 -10.29
CA LEU A 102 9.40 -5.38 -10.38
C LEU A 102 10.76 -4.69 -10.55
N ALA A 103 11.75 -5.09 -9.77
CA ALA A 103 13.10 -4.53 -9.82
C ALA A 103 13.80 -4.79 -11.17
N SER A 104 13.61 -5.99 -11.74
CA SER A 104 14.16 -6.35 -13.05
C SER A 104 13.30 -5.90 -14.23
N ASN A 105 12.18 -5.21 -13.97
CA ASN A 105 11.16 -4.84 -14.96
C ASN A 105 10.69 -6.02 -15.84
N ALA A 106 10.66 -7.24 -15.27
CA ALA A 106 10.28 -8.46 -15.97
C ALA A 106 8.76 -8.72 -15.96
N VAL A 107 7.97 -7.79 -15.40
CA VAL A 107 6.51 -7.90 -15.42
C VAL A 107 6.00 -7.69 -16.86
N PRO A 108 5.30 -8.67 -17.46
CA PRO A 108 4.83 -8.55 -18.83
C PRO A 108 3.85 -7.38 -18.97
N ALA A 109 3.97 -6.65 -20.07
CA ALA A 109 3.03 -5.57 -20.39
C ALA A 109 1.60 -6.11 -20.45
N ARG A 110 0.66 -5.38 -19.84
CA ARG A 110 -0.77 -5.74 -19.90
C ARG A 110 -1.23 -5.72 -21.36
N PRO A 111 -1.81 -6.80 -21.90
CA PRO A 111 -2.31 -6.80 -23.26
C PRO A 111 -3.38 -5.72 -23.44
N PRO A 112 -3.40 -4.99 -24.58
CA PRO A 112 -4.36 -3.91 -24.83
C PRO A 112 -5.82 -4.38 -24.78
N ALA A 113 -6.06 -5.67 -25.07
CA ALA A 113 -7.35 -6.32 -24.92
C ALA A 113 -7.92 -6.22 -23.50
N HIS A 114 -7.10 -6.29 -22.45
CA HIS A 114 -7.58 -6.13 -21.06
C HIS A 114 -8.08 -4.72 -20.77
N ARG A 115 -7.46 -3.70 -21.38
CA ARG A 115 -7.93 -2.31 -21.24
C ARG A 115 -9.25 -2.11 -21.97
N ALA A 116 -9.39 -2.68 -23.16
CA ALA A 116 -10.65 -2.66 -23.90
C ALA A 116 -11.77 -3.40 -23.14
N LEU A 117 -11.49 -4.60 -22.63
CA LEU A 117 -12.41 -5.39 -21.80
C LEU A 117 -12.81 -4.64 -20.53
N SER A 118 -11.87 -4.01 -19.81
CA SER A 118 -12.18 -3.21 -18.61
C SER A 118 -13.10 -2.03 -18.94
N LYS A 119 -12.89 -1.34 -20.07
CA LYS A 119 -13.78 -0.26 -20.51
C LYS A 119 -15.17 -0.77 -20.89
N LEU A 120 -15.25 -1.88 -21.61
CA LEU A 120 -16.52 -2.52 -21.97
C LEU A 120 -17.25 -3.00 -20.71
N GLN A 121 -16.55 -3.61 -19.75
CA GLN A 121 -17.12 -4.00 -18.46
C GLN A 121 -17.72 -2.78 -17.73
N GLY A 122 -17.03 -1.63 -17.72
CA GLY A 122 -17.57 -0.40 -17.15
C GLY A 122 -18.84 0.10 -17.85
N LEU A 123 -18.89 0.02 -19.18
CA LEU A 123 -20.08 0.39 -19.98
C LEU A 123 -21.26 -0.56 -19.78
N PHE A 124 -21.00 -1.86 -19.59
CA PHE A 124 -22.05 -2.85 -19.33
C PHE A 124 -22.45 -2.95 -17.86
N ALA A 125 -21.60 -2.50 -16.92
CA ALA A 125 -21.93 -2.43 -15.49
C ALA A 125 -23.07 -1.43 -15.21
N SER A 126 -23.18 -0.36 -16.02
CA SER A 126 -24.33 0.56 -15.96
C SER A 126 -25.60 0.01 -16.63
N GLN A 127 -25.52 -1.13 -17.34
CA GLN A 127 -26.66 -1.78 -18.02
C GLN A 127 -27.21 -2.93 -17.15
N SER A 128 -27.52 -2.65 -15.88
CA SER A 128 -27.96 -3.66 -14.89
C SER A 128 -29.24 -4.42 -15.27
N TRP A 129 -30.02 -3.94 -16.25
CA TRP A 129 -31.21 -4.59 -16.77
C TRP A 129 -30.93 -5.83 -17.65
N LEU A 130 -29.72 -5.97 -18.20
CA LEU A 130 -29.29 -7.14 -18.98
C LEU A 130 -28.81 -8.31 -18.12
N TRP A 131 -28.60 -8.06 -16.81
CA TRP A 131 -28.01 -9.02 -15.85
C TRP A 131 -29.01 -9.48 -14.78
N ARG A 132 -30.31 -9.24 -15.02
CA ARG A 132 -31.43 -9.75 -14.23
C ARG A 132 -32.12 -10.90 -14.94
#